data_AF-A0A409WKL2-F1
#
_entry.id   AF-A0A409WKL2-F1
#
_cell.length_a   1.000
_cell.length_b   1.000
_cell.length_c   1.000
_cell.angle_alpha   90.00
_cell.angle_beta   90.00
_cell.angle_gamma   90.00
#
_symmetry.space_group_name_H-M   'P 1'
#
loop_
_entity.id
_entity.type
_entity.pdbx_description
1 polymer ?
#
loop_
_entity_poly.entity_id
_entity_poly.type
_entity_poly.pdbx_seq_one_letter_code
_entity_poly.pdbx_strand_id
1 'polypeptide(L)'
;MIPPRTIFTAILFSPVFTAFAYQWPSPQYDALEQFVFEGTDHIGLDIGGVTRDCTHRDPSLKSTVAAEWVRLAYHDMATHNVDDGTGGLDASIFFELDRAENVGQGNVDTVTLDFSVSANKYVSRADLIALGVSWAVASCSGPIIPFKGGRVDALTAGRLGVPEPQQTLQSHTESFRQQGFSPSDMIRLVACGHTLGGVRNADFPDIVPNGDETFDTTTSYDHAVVSEYIAGTTSNPLIVVQDSTFASDLRIFSSDGNVTMNSLNSEETFKTTCSTLLQRMVNTVPNGVVLTDTIEFLLAKVSSAQITQVGSQLVFDVLFRLSQPPNVPVPPNRSVKLLWCDARGQFTNCNQRTNVASLPVAGTAVVSPITEAQGITLPTYQFAAPIDAAASVSKFWFQVDEGDGSPVQTYNNGGQGYIIQQDQLIYLPGISSFSLGNSGGINYNLVVGVRTESNPTSATLHAFDKGGVQSGPLTDITVNLVPVTIAGPPNVAPGYKTYTATVNRPSISTSLTADFQVIIDGVTYTEEFKQTLNIGNSPALDRTLSTVTTIPS
;
A
#
# COMPACT_ATOMS: atom_id res chain seq x y z
N MET A 1 -5.13 -69.03 -11.68
CA MET A 1 -3.97 -68.12 -11.66
C MET A 1 -4.35 -66.87 -12.45
N ILE A 2 -4.69 -65.80 -11.73
CA ILE A 2 -5.09 -64.49 -12.28
C ILE A 2 -3.92 -63.55 -11.94
N PRO A 3 -3.43 -62.72 -12.88
CA PRO A 3 -2.25 -61.90 -12.63
C PRO A 3 -2.58 -60.72 -11.71
N PRO A 4 -1.59 -60.16 -10.98
CA PRO A 4 -1.82 -59.08 -10.03
C PRO A 4 -2.11 -57.77 -10.78
N ARG A 5 -3.14 -57.05 -10.34
CA ARG A 5 -3.44 -55.69 -10.81
C ARG A 5 -2.47 -54.72 -10.13
N THR A 6 -1.61 -54.09 -10.92
CA THR A 6 -0.81 -52.95 -10.52
C THR A 6 -1.72 -51.75 -10.29
N ILE A 7 -1.81 -51.26 -9.06
CA ILE A 7 -2.49 -50.01 -8.72
C ILE A 7 -1.54 -48.87 -9.10
N PHE A 8 -1.83 -48.18 -10.20
CA PHE A 8 -1.22 -46.89 -10.49
C PHE A 8 -1.94 -45.82 -9.67
N THR A 9 -1.27 -45.30 -8.64
CA THR A 9 -1.70 -44.09 -7.93
C THR A 9 -1.45 -42.91 -8.87
N ALA A 10 -2.48 -42.48 -9.59
CA ALA A 10 -2.45 -41.24 -10.35
C ALA A 10 -2.45 -40.07 -9.35
N ILE A 11 -1.29 -39.42 -9.18
CA ILE A 11 -1.21 -38.12 -8.53
C ILE A 11 -1.87 -37.13 -9.50
N LEU A 12 -3.12 -36.80 -9.21
CA LEU A 12 -3.81 -35.68 -9.85
C LEU A 12 -3.09 -34.40 -9.44
N PHE A 13 -2.22 -33.90 -10.32
CA PHE A 13 -1.82 -32.49 -10.28
C PHE A 13 -3.08 -31.67 -10.54
N SER A 14 -3.68 -31.11 -9.47
CA SER A 14 -4.59 -29.99 -9.64
C SER A 14 -3.87 -28.93 -10.47
N PRO A 15 -4.49 -28.36 -11.52
CA PRO A 15 -3.93 -27.20 -12.16
C PRO A 15 -3.94 -26.10 -11.10
N VAL A 16 -2.76 -25.78 -10.57
CA VAL A 16 -2.54 -24.49 -9.96
C VAL A 16 -2.85 -23.52 -11.09
N PHE A 17 -4.00 -22.87 -11.03
CA PHE A 17 -4.21 -21.64 -11.78
C PHE A 17 -3.13 -20.70 -11.28
N THR A 18 -2.00 -20.65 -11.99
CA THR A 18 -1.06 -19.55 -11.85
C THR A 18 -1.84 -18.34 -12.33
N ALA A 19 -2.47 -17.63 -11.38
CA ALA A 19 -2.77 -16.23 -11.59
C ALA A 19 -1.44 -15.64 -12.04
N PHE A 20 -1.34 -15.27 -13.32
CA PHE A 20 -0.13 -14.63 -13.80
C PHE A 20 0.03 -13.38 -12.95
N ALA A 21 1.12 -13.32 -12.17
CA ALA A 21 1.58 -12.07 -11.59
C ALA A 21 1.50 -10.98 -12.69
N TYR A 22 0.96 -9.81 -12.37
CA TYR A 22 0.74 -8.79 -13.38
C TYR A 22 2.05 -8.42 -14.09
N GLN A 23 1.94 -7.99 -15.35
CA GLN A 23 3.10 -7.59 -16.13
C GLN A 23 3.43 -6.12 -15.85
N TRP A 24 4.71 -5.82 -15.61
CA TRP A 24 5.17 -4.45 -15.40
C TRP A 24 5.24 -3.68 -16.73
N PRO A 25 4.92 -2.37 -16.76
CA PRO A 25 4.41 -1.58 -15.64
C PRO A 25 2.89 -1.79 -15.45
N SER A 26 2.45 -1.77 -14.20
CA SER A 26 1.02 -1.70 -13.85
C SER A 26 0.90 -0.75 -12.65
N PRO A 27 0.85 0.59 -12.88
CA PRO A 27 1.06 1.58 -11.84
C PRO A 27 0.18 1.39 -10.59
N GLN A 28 -1.07 0.96 -10.77
CA GLN A 28 -1.96 0.66 -9.66
C GLN A 28 -1.50 -0.55 -8.85
N TYR A 29 -1.19 -1.67 -9.50
CA TYR A 29 -0.71 -2.87 -8.82
C TYR A 29 0.70 -2.69 -8.25
N ASP A 30 1.56 -1.93 -8.93
CA ASP A 30 2.88 -1.54 -8.45
C ASP A 30 2.76 -0.79 -7.12
N ALA A 31 1.84 0.18 -7.02
CA ALA A 31 1.58 0.90 -5.79
C ALA A 31 0.97 -0.02 -4.72
N LEU A 32 -0.11 -0.74 -5.02
CA LEU A 32 -0.79 -1.59 -4.03
C LEU A 32 0.14 -2.69 -3.47
N GLU A 33 0.96 -3.34 -4.31
CA GLU A 33 1.90 -4.36 -3.86
C GLU A 33 2.96 -3.77 -2.91
N GLN A 34 3.45 -2.55 -3.19
CA GLN A 34 4.39 -1.87 -2.30
C GLN A 34 3.76 -1.62 -0.93
N PHE A 35 2.52 -1.10 -0.91
CA PHE A 35 1.82 -0.93 0.36
C PHE A 35 1.67 -2.28 1.08
N VAL A 36 1.07 -3.28 0.44
CA VAL A 36 0.81 -4.58 1.09
C VAL A 36 2.06 -5.19 1.72
N PHE A 37 3.17 -5.25 0.98
CA PHE A 37 4.33 -6.05 1.38
C PHE A 37 5.51 -5.24 1.93
N GLU A 38 5.72 -3.99 1.49
CA GLU A 38 6.75 -3.13 2.07
C GLU A 38 6.21 -2.27 3.21
N GLY A 39 4.89 -2.09 3.32
CA GLY A 39 4.26 -1.28 4.37
C GLY A 39 4.47 0.21 4.21
N THR A 40 5.09 0.64 3.10
CA THR A 40 5.48 2.01 2.87
C THR A 40 4.60 2.73 1.86
N ASP A 41 4.45 4.04 2.06
CA ASP A 41 3.73 4.89 1.13
C ASP A 41 4.63 5.48 0.01
N HIS A 42 4.03 6.34 -0.80
CA HIS A 42 4.70 7.01 -1.92
C HIS A 42 5.78 8.02 -1.48
N ILE A 43 5.96 8.31 -0.19
CA ILE A 43 7.08 9.11 0.31
C ILE A 43 8.08 8.29 1.13
N GLY A 44 7.88 6.97 1.21
CA GLY A 44 8.73 6.04 1.92
C GLY A 44 8.48 6.01 3.43
N LEU A 45 7.35 6.54 3.93
CA LEU A 45 6.96 6.40 5.32
C LEU A 45 6.49 4.97 5.59
N ASP A 46 7.03 4.33 6.62
CA ASP A 46 6.59 3.00 7.09
C ASP A 46 5.27 3.12 7.86
N ILE A 47 4.16 3.08 7.12
CA ILE A 47 2.83 3.16 7.70
C ILE A 47 2.50 1.85 8.40
N GLY A 48 2.69 0.71 7.74
CA GLY A 48 2.42 -0.61 8.32
C GLY A 48 3.21 -0.85 9.61
N GLY A 49 4.40 -0.24 9.75
CA GLY A 49 5.22 -0.35 10.94
C GLY A 49 4.61 0.24 12.22
N VAL A 50 3.61 1.12 12.13
CA VAL A 50 3.02 1.77 13.31
C VAL A 50 2.29 0.76 14.22
N THR A 51 1.86 -0.40 13.70
CA THR A 51 1.20 -1.44 14.50
C THR A 51 2.14 -2.52 15.06
N ARG A 52 3.43 -2.50 14.71
CA ARG A 52 4.40 -3.56 15.07
C ARG A 52 4.33 -3.93 16.55
N ASP A 53 4.48 -5.23 16.82
CA ASP A 53 4.48 -5.81 18.16
C ASP A 53 3.23 -5.49 18.99
N CYS A 54 2.08 -5.29 18.33
CA CYS A 54 0.85 -4.79 18.96
C CYS A 54 1.08 -3.53 19.80
N THR A 55 1.90 -2.60 19.32
CA THR A 55 2.30 -1.47 20.15
C THR A 55 1.12 -0.60 20.58
N HIS A 56 1.24 -0.03 21.78
CA HIS A 56 0.35 1.00 22.28
C HIS A 56 0.77 2.35 21.73
N ARG A 57 -0.20 3.20 21.39
CA ARG A 57 0.07 4.59 20.96
C ARG A 57 0.71 5.41 22.09
N ASP A 58 0.18 5.23 23.29
CA ASP A 58 0.70 5.77 24.53
C ASP A 58 0.80 4.61 25.54
N PRO A 59 1.97 4.36 26.15
CA PRO A 59 2.14 3.29 27.15
C PRO A 59 1.21 3.37 28.37
N SER A 60 0.55 4.50 28.60
CA SER A 60 -0.45 4.68 29.66
C SER A 60 -1.86 4.21 29.27
N LEU A 61 -2.12 3.99 27.99
CA LEU A 61 -3.40 3.50 27.46
C LEU A 61 -3.38 1.98 27.33
N LYS A 62 -4.52 1.33 27.57
CA LYS A 62 -4.65 -0.13 27.35
C LYS A 62 -4.92 -0.50 25.89
N SER A 63 -5.37 0.44 25.06
CA SER A 63 -5.62 0.19 23.63
C SER A 63 -4.32 0.16 22.82
N THR A 64 -4.24 -0.75 21.86
CA THR A 64 -3.15 -0.84 20.88
C THR A 64 -3.52 -0.07 19.61
N VAL A 65 -2.53 0.34 18.82
CA VAL A 65 -2.80 0.96 17.49
C VAL A 65 -3.54 -0.03 16.58
N ALA A 66 -3.18 -1.31 16.66
CA ALA A 66 -3.86 -2.37 15.92
C ALA A 66 -5.37 -2.42 16.21
N ALA A 67 -5.77 -2.31 17.48
CA ALA A 67 -7.18 -2.25 17.86
C ALA A 67 -7.89 -1.00 17.32
N GLU A 68 -7.22 0.15 17.34
CA GLU A 68 -7.75 1.41 16.78
C GLU A 68 -8.00 1.30 15.27
N TRP A 69 -7.10 0.68 14.53
CA TRP A 69 -7.23 0.49 13.08
C TRP A 69 -8.35 -0.48 12.70
N VAL A 70 -8.47 -1.61 13.41
CA VAL A 70 -9.58 -2.57 13.21
C VAL A 70 -10.91 -1.90 13.51
N ARG A 71 -10.97 -1.11 14.60
CA ARG A 71 -12.16 -0.34 14.95
C ARG A 71 -12.51 0.70 13.89
N LEU A 72 -11.57 1.51 13.43
CA LEU A 72 -11.82 2.51 12.39
C LEU A 72 -12.40 1.86 11.13
N ALA A 73 -11.82 0.72 10.71
CA ALA A 73 -12.30 0.00 9.54
C ALA A 73 -13.72 -0.54 9.71
N TYR A 74 -14.07 -1.07 10.88
CA TYR A 74 -15.44 -1.47 11.16
C TYR A 74 -16.40 -0.28 11.11
N HIS A 75 -16.03 0.85 11.72
CA HIS A 75 -16.86 2.05 11.77
C HIS A 75 -17.14 2.63 10.38
N ASP A 76 -16.13 2.73 9.52
CA ASP A 76 -16.30 3.18 8.13
C ASP A 76 -17.23 2.23 7.34
N MET A 77 -16.96 0.92 7.45
CA MET A 77 -17.74 -0.12 6.77
C MET A 77 -19.19 -0.20 7.24
N ALA A 78 -19.45 0.02 8.53
CA ALA A 78 -20.74 -0.22 9.17
C ALA A 78 -21.89 0.66 8.61
N THR A 79 -21.55 1.71 7.87
CA THR A 79 -22.50 2.53 7.12
C THR A 79 -23.12 1.80 5.92
N HIS A 80 -22.61 0.63 5.53
CA HIS A 80 -23.12 -0.13 4.37
C HIS A 80 -24.60 -0.48 4.51
N ASN A 81 -25.30 -0.43 3.38
CA ASN A 81 -26.69 -0.87 3.25
C ASN A 81 -26.85 -1.78 2.03
N VAL A 82 -27.05 -3.07 2.24
CA VAL A 82 -27.33 -4.01 1.15
C VAL A 82 -28.62 -3.70 0.39
N ASP A 83 -29.58 -3.00 1.01
CA ASP A 83 -30.90 -2.77 0.38
C ASP A 83 -30.87 -1.70 -0.72
N ASP A 84 -30.02 -0.68 -0.58
CA ASP A 84 -29.84 0.38 -1.58
C ASP A 84 -28.42 0.42 -2.19
N GLY A 85 -27.48 -0.34 -1.62
CA GLY A 85 -26.11 -0.45 -2.09
C GLY A 85 -25.19 0.69 -1.70
N THR A 86 -25.58 1.55 -0.76
CA THR A 86 -24.78 2.70 -0.30
C THR A 86 -23.88 2.34 0.88
N GLY A 87 -22.88 3.18 1.16
CA GLY A 87 -21.94 3.01 2.27
C GLY A 87 -21.06 1.76 2.14
N GLY A 88 -20.30 1.47 3.19
CA GLY A 88 -19.26 0.44 3.18
C GLY A 88 -17.90 1.08 3.36
N LEU A 89 -16.84 0.30 3.11
CA LEU A 89 -15.47 0.77 3.29
C LEU A 89 -15.09 1.73 2.15
N ASP A 90 -15.45 3.00 2.33
CA ASP A 90 -15.30 4.08 1.36
C ASP A 90 -14.60 5.32 1.96
N ALA A 91 -14.03 5.22 3.15
CA ALA A 91 -13.38 6.31 3.87
C ALA A 91 -14.29 7.52 4.15
N SER A 92 -15.62 7.35 4.14
CA SER A 92 -16.57 8.37 4.62
C SER A 92 -16.31 8.75 6.08
N ILE A 93 -15.73 7.87 6.90
CA ILE A 93 -15.34 8.13 8.30
C ILE A 93 -14.49 9.39 8.48
N PHE A 94 -13.74 9.80 7.45
CA PHE A 94 -12.96 11.06 7.45
C PHE A 94 -13.83 12.32 7.63
N PHE A 95 -15.14 12.20 7.46
CA PHE A 95 -16.14 13.27 7.57
C PHE A 95 -17.14 13.04 8.71
N GLU A 96 -16.89 12.07 9.60
CA GLU A 96 -17.91 11.55 10.54
C GLU A 96 -17.44 11.46 12.00
N LEU A 97 -16.23 11.96 12.30
CA LEU A 97 -15.61 11.83 13.63
C LEU A 97 -16.33 12.62 14.74
N ASP A 98 -17.24 13.53 14.39
CA ASP A 98 -18.04 14.33 15.35
C ASP A 98 -19.36 13.62 15.76
N ARG A 99 -19.66 12.45 15.20
CA ARG A 99 -20.86 11.69 15.50
C ARG A 99 -20.73 10.89 16.80
N ALA A 100 -21.86 10.76 17.51
CA ALA A 100 -21.94 9.93 18.73
C ALA A 100 -21.53 8.46 18.47
N GLU A 101 -21.87 7.93 17.29
CA GLU A 101 -21.54 6.56 16.89
C GLU A 101 -20.03 6.33 16.63
N ASN A 102 -19.24 7.41 16.55
CA ASN A 102 -17.81 7.40 16.24
C ASN A 102 -16.92 7.94 17.37
N VAL A 103 -17.47 8.13 18.57
CA VAL A 103 -16.74 8.61 19.76
C VAL A 103 -15.44 7.82 19.98
N GLY A 104 -14.33 8.50 20.21
CA GLY A 104 -13.06 7.89 20.60
C GLY A 104 -11.85 8.50 19.92
N GLN A 105 -10.83 8.86 20.72
CA GLN A 105 -9.61 9.51 20.22
C GLN A 105 -8.85 8.62 19.21
N GLY A 106 -8.91 7.29 19.34
CA GLY A 106 -8.24 6.38 18.41
C GLY A 106 -8.67 6.58 16.94
N ASN A 107 -9.97 6.79 16.67
CA ASN A 107 -10.44 7.07 15.31
C ASN A 107 -9.86 8.40 14.78
N VAL A 108 -9.80 9.42 15.66
CA VAL A 108 -9.25 10.74 15.31
C VAL A 108 -7.76 10.61 15.01
N ASP A 109 -7.01 9.91 15.85
CA ASP A 109 -5.57 9.72 15.69
C ASP A 109 -5.26 8.93 14.42
N THR A 110 -6.00 7.85 14.13
CA THR A 110 -5.79 7.08 12.89
C THR A 110 -6.05 7.93 11.63
N VAL A 111 -7.14 8.69 11.60
CA VAL A 111 -7.49 9.53 10.45
C VAL A 111 -6.53 10.72 10.27
N THR A 112 -6.10 11.34 11.37
CA THR A 112 -5.33 12.60 11.33
C THR A 112 -3.82 12.39 11.34
N LEU A 113 -3.32 11.34 11.99
CA LEU A 113 -1.89 11.06 12.15
C LEU A 113 -1.44 9.93 11.23
N ASP A 114 -2.14 8.79 11.23
CA ASP A 114 -1.61 7.57 10.62
C ASP A 114 -1.86 7.50 9.10
N PHE A 115 -3.07 7.84 8.63
CA PHE A 115 -3.46 7.69 7.21
C PHE A 115 -3.57 9.01 6.44
N SER A 116 -3.34 10.15 7.08
CA SER A 116 -3.70 11.46 6.53
C SER A 116 -2.94 11.86 5.27
N VAL A 117 -1.71 11.37 5.05
CA VAL A 117 -0.83 11.82 3.95
C VAL A 117 -0.46 10.72 2.95
N SER A 118 -0.87 9.48 3.18
CA SER A 118 -0.35 8.31 2.45
C SER A 118 -1.17 7.94 1.21
N ALA A 119 -2.43 8.37 1.15
CA ALA A 119 -3.28 8.12 -0.01
C ALA A 119 -2.75 8.89 -1.23
N ASN A 120 -2.95 8.32 -2.42
CA ASN A 120 -2.42 8.86 -3.66
C ASN A 120 -3.34 8.52 -4.85
N LYS A 121 -2.88 8.78 -6.08
CA LYS A 121 -3.65 8.54 -7.32
C LYS A 121 -4.08 7.07 -7.48
N TYR A 122 -3.29 6.13 -6.99
CA TYR A 122 -3.47 4.68 -7.19
C TYR A 122 -3.95 3.93 -5.94
N VAL A 123 -3.77 4.52 -4.76
CA VAL A 123 -4.18 3.93 -3.46
C VAL A 123 -5.07 4.93 -2.73
N SER A 124 -6.34 4.57 -2.53
CA SER A 124 -7.33 5.41 -1.87
C SER A 124 -7.19 5.39 -0.34
N ARG A 125 -7.84 6.31 0.37
CA ARG A 125 -7.91 6.26 1.84
C ARG A 125 -8.65 5.02 2.30
N ALA A 126 -9.69 4.62 1.58
CA ALA A 126 -10.43 3.39 1.85
C ALA A 126 -9.54 2.14 1.69
N ASP A 127 -8.64 2.13 0.70
CA ASP A 127 -7.63 1.07 0.57
C ASP A 127 -6.65 1.06 1.75
N LEU A 128 -6.25 2.23 2.27
CA LEU A 128 -5.41 2.32 3.48
C LEU A 128 -6.12 1.79 4.72
N ILE A 129 -7.40 2.11 4.92
CA ILE A 129 -8.20 1.60 6.04
C ILE A 129 -8.27 0.07 5.97
N ALA A 130 -8.50 -0.51 4.78
CA ALA A 130 -8.49 -1.96 4.58
C ALA A 130 -7.13 -2.59 4.86
N LEU A 131 -6.04 -1.99 4.36
CA LEU A 131 -4.66 -2.42 4.66
C LEU A 131 -4.36 -2.38 6.15
N GLY A 132 -4.88 -1.35 6.84
CA GLY A 132 -4.78 -1.20 8.29
C GLY A 132 -5.23 -2.46 9.02
N VAL A 133 -6.35 -3.08 8.62
CA VAL A 133 -6.82 -4.34 9.21
C VAL A 133 -5.83 -5.48 8.97
N SER A 134 -5.35 -5.65 7.74
CA SER A 134 -4.40 -6.72 7.41
C SER A 134 -3.07 -6.57 8.17
N TRP A 135 -2.55 -5.34 8.30
CA TRP A 135 -1.34 -5.08 9.07
C TRP A 135 -1.57 -5.22 10.58
N ALA A 136 -2.65 -4.67 11.11
CA ALA A 136 -2.99 -4.75 12.54
C ALA A 136 -3.08 -6.19 13.03
N VAL A 137 -3.79 -7.05 12.29
CA VAL A 137 -3.93 -8.47 12.64
C VAL A 137 -2.60 -9.21 12.52
N ALA A 138 -1.82 -8.96 11.46
CA ALA A 138 -0.51 -9.59 11.29
C ALA A 138 0.49 -9.16 12.38
N SER A 139 0.54 -7.86 12.72
CA SER A 139 1.35 -7.33 13.81
C SER A 139 1.04 -7.97 15.16
N CYS A 140 -0.19 -8.45 15.32
CA CYS A 140 -0.66 -9.10 16.53
C CYS A 140 -0.65 -10.63 16.48
N SER A 141 0.22 -11.23 15.67
CA SER A 141 0.36 -12.69 15.54
C SER A 141 -0.92 -13.39 15.05
N GLY A 142 -1.81 -12.62 14.43
CA GLY A 142 -3.03 -13.09 13.80
C GLY A 142 -2.79 -13.68 12.40
N PRO A 143 -3.85 -14.16 11.76
CA PRO A 143 -3.77 -14.66 10.39
C PRO A 143 -3.54 -13.53 9.38
N ILE A 144 -2.90 -13.83 8.25
CA ILE A 144 -2.82 -12.89 7.14
C ILE A 144 -4.21 -12.76 6.51
N ILE A 145 -4.69 -11.52 6.38
CA ILE A 145 -5.95 -11.19 5.71
C ILE A 145 -5.61 -10.81 4.26
N PRO A 146 -6.03 -11.59 3.25
CA PRO A 146 -5.68 -11.30 1.87
C PRO A 146 -6.34 -10.00 1.41
N PHE A 147 -5.52 -9.11 0.85
CA PHE A 147 -5.92 -7.76 0.49
C PHE A 147 -6.30 -7.65 -0.99
N LYS A 148 -7.38 -6.91 -1.25
CA LYS A 148 -7.81 -6.44 -2.58
C LYS A 148 -7.80 -4.92 -2.55
N GLY A 149 -7.39 -4.27 -3.64
CA GLY A 149 -7.41 -2.80 -3.76
C GLY A 149 -8.52 -2.30 -4.67
N GLY A 150 -8.53 -0.99 -4.94
CA GLY A 150 -9.45 -0.36 -5.88
C GLY A 150 -10.70 0.24 -5.23
N ARG A 151 -10.71 0.44 -3.90
CA ARG A 151 -11.80 1.16 -3.24
C ARG A 151 -11.83 2.61 -3.68
N VAL A 152 -13.02 3.19 -3.69
CA VAL A 152 -13.27 4.57 -4.09
C VAL A 152 -13.58 5.37 -2.84
N ASP A 153 -12.86 6.47 -2.64
CA ASP A 153 -13.10 7.35 -1.49
C ASP A 153 -14.41 8.12 -1.67
N ALA A 154 -15.22 8.15 -0.62
CA ALA A 154 -16.32 9.07 -0.45
C ALA A 154 -15.80 10.51 -0.38
N LEU A 155 -16.61 11.44 -0.87
CA LEU A 155 -16.29 12.88 -0.85
C LEU A 155 -17.03 13.64 0.25
N THR A 156 -17.94 12.94 0.93
CA THR A 156 -18.80 13.48 2.00
C THR A 156 -19.05 12.39 3.02
N ALA A 157 -19.60 12.78 4.15
CA ALA A 157 -20.11 11.86 5.16
C ALA A 157 -21.20 10.93 4.58
N GLY A 158 -21.20 9.67 5.00
CA GLY A 158 -22.21 8.66 4.72
C GLY A 158 -23.41 8.74 5.65
N ARG A 159 -24.24 7.70 5.67
CA ARG A 159 -25.37 7.58 6.60
C ARG A 159 -24.90 7.12 7.98
N LEU A 160 -25.73 7.34 9.02
CA LEU A 160 -25.55 6.67 10.31
C LEU A 160 -25.70 5.15 10.14
N GLY A 161 -24.97 4.35 10.91
CA GLY A 161 -25.00 2.90 10.79
C GLY A 161 -24.14 2.12 11.77
N VAL A 162 -23.29 2.78 12.56
CA VAL A 162 -22.43 2.10 13.52
C VAL A 162 -23.26 1.67 14.73
N PRO A 163 -23.31 0.37 15.08
CA PRO A 163 -24.09 -0.09 16.21
C PRO A 163 -23.46 0.35 17.55
N GLU A 164 -24.31 0.82 18.46
CA GLU A 164 -23.88 1.31 19.78
C GLU A 164 -24.15 0.27 20.89
N PRO A 165 -23.35 0.25 21.97
CA PRO A 165 -23.44 -0.81 22.99
C PRO A 165 -24.77 -0.84 23.76
N GLN A 166 -25.49 0.28 23.84
CA GLN A 166 -26.81 0.37 24.50
C GLN A 166 -27.99 -0.10 23.64
N GLN A 167 -27.78 -0.33 22.33
CA GLN A 167 -28.86 -0.71 21.42
C GLN A 167 -29.33 -2.16 21.65
N THR A 168 -30.57 -2.44 21.25
CA THR A 168 -31.18 -3.77 21.44
C THR A 168 -30.59 -4.81 20.47
N LEU A 169 -30.71 -6.10 20.82
CA LEU A 169 -30.30 -7.20 19.92
C LEU A 169 -31.00 -7.13 18.56
N GLN A 170 -32.26 -6.68 18.51
CA GLN A 170 -33.00 -6.52 17.26
C GLN A 170 -32.35 -5.43 16.39
N SER A 171 -31.97 -4.30 16.99
CA SER A 171 -31.27 -3.23 16.28
C SER A 171 -29.90 -3.70 15.78
N HIS A 172 -29.12 -4.37 16.63
CA HIS A 172 -27.83 -4.96 16.23
C HIS A 172 -27.98 -5.95 15.06
N THR A 173 -28.96 -6.85 15.15
CA THR A 173 -29.23 -7.83 14.09
C THR A 173 -29.60 -7.14 12.77
N GLU A 174 -30.40 -6.07 12.82
CA GLU A 174 -30.77 -5.31 11.64
C GLU A 174 -29.58 -4.53 11.05
N SER A 175 -28.74 -3.90 11.88
CA SER A 175 -27.53 -3.22 11.40
C SER A 175 -26.59 -4.20 10.69
N PHE A 176 -26.30 -5.36 11.30
CA PHE A 176 -25.45 -6.37 10.68
C PHE A 176 -26.07 -6.97 9.41
N ARG A 177 -27.40 -7.12 9.35
CA ARG A 177 -28.10 -7.52 8.12
C ARG A 177 -27.88 -6.48 7.01
N GLN A 178 -28.01 -5.19 7.32
CA GLN A 178 -27.74 -4.11 6.37
C GLN A 178 -26.28 -4.08 5.91
N GLN A 179 -25.34 -4.48 6.76
CA GLN A 179 -23.93 -4.65 6.42
C GLN A 179 -23.63 -5.92 5.61
N GLY A 180 -24.62 -6.80 5.39
CA GLY A 180 -24.46 -8.05 4.63
C GLY A 180 -24.00 -9.26 5.46
N PHE A 181 -24.17 -9.20 6.79
CA PHE A 181 -23.78 -10.26 7.72
C PHE A 181 -24.99 -10.95 8.34
N SER A 182 -24.89 -12.28 8.47
CA SER A 182 -25.90 -13.08 9.20
C SER A 182 -25.80 -12.87 10.72
N PRO A 183 -26.80 -13.25 11.52
CA PRO A 183 -26.68 -13.22 12.99
C PRO A 183 -25.48 -14.03 13.52
N SER A 184 -25.15 -15.16 12.89
CA SER A 184 -23.95 -15.92 13.26
C SER A 184 -22.65 -15.22 12.85
N ASP A 185 -22.67 -14.47 11.74
CA ASP A 185 -21.52 -13.65 11.35
C ASP A 185 -21.35 -12.47 12.30
N MET A 186 -22.43 -11.88 12.81
CA MET A 186 -22.38 -10.82 13.84
C MET A 186 -21.63 -11.30 15.07
N ILE A 187 -22.01 -12.46 15.63
CA ILE A 187 -21.31 -13.03 16.80
C ILE A 187 -19.82 -13.22 16.51
N ARG A 188 -19.49 -13.84 15.38
CA ARG A 188 -18.10 -14.11 15.00
C ARG A 188 -17.32 -12.82 14.77
N LEU A 189 -17.87 -11.86 14.03
CA LEU A 189 -17.17 -10.62 13.68
C LEU A 189 -16.91 -9.77 14.93
N VAL A 190 -17.87 -9.70 15.86
CA VAL A 190 -17.66 -9.04 17.16
C VAL A 190 -16.53 -9.74 17.94
N ALA A 191 -16.52 -11.08 18.03
CA ALA A 191 -15.42 -11.80 18.68
C ALA A 191 -14.06 -11.60 17.98
N CYS A 192 -14.05 -11.58 16.64
CA CYS A 192 -12.84 -11.32 15.85
C CYS A 192 -12.30 -9.91 16.01
N GLY A 193 -13.16 -8.91 16.18
CA GLY A 193 -12.72 -7.54 16.50
C GLY A 193 -12.27 -7.40 17.95
N HIS A 194 -13.10 -7.88 18.88
CA HIS A 194 -12.91 -7.71 20.32
C HIS A 194 -11.87 -8.65 20.95
N THR A 195 -11.19 -9.50 20.19
CA THR A 195 -9.91 -10.06 20.68
C THR A 195 -8.82 -8.99 20.75
N LEU A 196 -8.98 -7.86 20.05
CA LEU A 196 -8.07 -6.72 20.16
C LEU A 196 -8.72 -5.55 20.90
N GLY A 197 -8.00 -5.00 21.88
CA GLY A 197 -8.32 -3.72 22.49
C GLY A 197 -9.29 -3.80 23.67
N GLY A 198 -10.12 -2.76 23.80
CA GLY A 198 -10.95 -2.58 24.98
C GLY A 198 -11.78 -1.30 24.94
N VAL A 199 -12.31 -0.94 26.11
CA VAL A 199 -13.09 0.28 26.32
C VAL A 199 -12.25 1.27 27.11
N ARG A 200 -12.20 2.53 26.65
CA ARG A 200 -11.49 3.60 27.36
C ARG A 200 -12.42 4.39 28.28
N ASN A 201 -11.96 4.69 29.48
CA ASN A 201 -12.74 5.48 30.45
C ASN A 201 -13.02 6.89 29.97
N ALA A 202 -12.04 7.51 29.29
CA ALA A 202 -12.19 8.87 28.78
C ALA A 202 -13.33 9.02 27.77
N ASP A 203 -13.67 7.94 27.05
CA ASP A 203 -14.73 7.91 26.04
C ASP A 203 -16.05 7.37 26.61
N PHE A 204 -15.98 6.37 27.48
CA PHE A 204 -17.14 5.64 28.01
C PHE A 204 -17.05 5.42 29.53
N PRO A 205 -17.14 6.49 30.35
CA PRO A 205 -16.99 6.39 31.80
C PRO A 205 -18.09 5.57 32.47
N ASP A 206 -19.28 5.49 31.87
CA ASP A 206 -20.41 4.69 32.38
C ASP A 206 -20.18 3.17 32.21
N ILE A 207 -19.31 2.76 31.28
CA ILE A 207 -18.97 1.36 31.04
C ILE A 207 -17.77 0.94 31.91
N VAL A 208 -16.72 1.78 31.95
CA VAL A 208 -15.47 1.48 32.67
C VAL A 208 -15.09 2.61 33.64
N PRO A 209 -15.81 2.79 34.75
CA PRO A 209 -15.66 3.97 35.62
C PRO A 209 -14.31 4.08 36.36
N ASN A 210 -13.50 3.00 36.37
CA ASN A 210 -12.26 2.91 37.14
C ASN A 210 -10.98 2.91 36.27
N GLY A 211 -11.09 3.30 35.00
CA GLY A 211 -9.99 3.29 34.04
C GLY A 211 -10.30 2.38 32.85
N ASP A 212 -9.44 2.40 31.84
CA ASP A 212 -9.59 1.57 30.64
C ASP A 212 -9.65 0.08 31.01
N GLU A 213 -10.40 -0.72 30.27
CA GLU A 213 -10.42 -2.19 30.41
C GLU A 213 -10.38 -2.88 29.06
N THR A 214 -9.64 -3.99 28.98
CA THR A 214 -9.51 -4.81 27.76
C THR A 214 -10.65 -5.81 27.64
N PHE A 215 -10.92 -6.26 26.43
CA PHE A 215 -11.96 -7.25 26.15
C PHE A 215 -11.56 -8.67 26.57
N ASP A 216 -10.27 -9.00 26.61
CA ASP A 216 -9.73 -10.23 27.17
C ASP A 216 -8.38 -9.97 27.88
N THR A 217 -7.70 -11.03 28.30
CA THR A 217 -6.44 -10.93 29.07
C THR A 217 -5.17 -10.79 28.23
N THR A 218 -5.26 -10.77 26.89
CA THR A 218 -4.09 -10.71 26.02
C THR A 218 -4.13 -9.48 25.10
N THR A 219 -2.98 -9.17 24.50
CA THR A 219 -2.88 -8.19 23.40
C THR A 219 -2.69 -8.88 22.05
N SER A 220 -2.56 -10.21 22.06
CA SER A 220 -2.34 -11.02 20.86
C SER A 220 -3.66 -11.28 20.17
N TYR A 221 -3.62 -11.44 18.85
CA TYR A 221 -4.77 -11.89 18.08
C TYR A 221 -4.92 -13.42 18.26
N ASP A 222 -5.61 -13.80 19.33
CA ASP A 222 -5.83 -15.19 19.75
C ASP A 222 -7.32 -15.41 20.09
N HIS A 223 -7.68 -16.55 20.70
CA HIS A 223 -9.07 -16.87 21.04
C HIS A 223 -9.43 -16.63 22.51
N ALA A 224 -8.69 -15.80 23.25
CA ALA A 224 -8.91 -15.51 24.67
C ALA A 224 -10.32 -14.93 24.93
N VAL A 225 -10.77 -13.94 24.14
CA VAL A 225 -12.13 -13.39 24.22
C VAL A 225 -13.23 -14.46 24.15
N VAL A 226 -13.00 -15.55 23.42
CA VAL A 226 -13.94 -16.69 23.31
C VAL A 226 -13.79 -17.63 24.50
N SER A 227 -12.57 -18.08 24.77
CA SER A 227 -12.31 -19.11 25.78
C SER A 227 -12.64 -18.63 27.19
N GLU A 228 -12.33 -17.39 27.53
CA GLU A 228 -12.67 -16.77 28.82
C GLU A 228 -14.18 -16.56 28.99
N TYR A 229 -14.88 -16.19 27.90
CA TYR A 229 -16.33 -16.06 27.91
C TYR A 229 -17.01 -17.39 28.20
N ILE A 230 -16.63 -18.45 27.48
CA ILE A 230 -17.19 -19.79 27.66
C ILE A 230 -16.86 -20.37 29.05
N ALA A 231 -15.67 -20.06 29.59
CA ALA A 231 -15.27 -20.46 30.93
C ALA A 231 -15.95 -19.67 32.05
N GLY A 232 -16.60 -18.53 31.73
CA GLY A 232 -17.18 -17.63 32.72
C GLY A 232 -16.14 -16.87 33.55
N THR A 233 -14.92 -16.72 33.02
CA THR A 233 -13.79 -16.03 33.68
C THR A 233 -13.45 -14.68 33.05
N THR A 234 -14.13 -14.30 31.98
CA THR A 234 -13.89 -13.05 31.25
C THR A 234 -14.04 -11.81 32.13
N SER A 235 -13.18 -10.83 31.90
CA SER A 235 -13.28 -9.47 32.44
C SER A 235 -13.78 -8.46 31.41
N ASN A 236 -14.26 -8.91 30.25
CA ASN A 236 -14.73 -8.05 29.18
C ASN A 236 -15.77 -7.04 29.70
N PRO A 237 -15.50 -5.73 29.61
CA PRO A 237 -16.38 -4.70 30.17
C PRO A 237 -17.76 -4.69 29.50
N LEU A 238 -17.91 -5.13 28.24
CA LEU A 238 -19.21 -5.25 27.56
C LEU A 238 -19.95 -6.55 27.90
N ILE A 239 -19.42 -7.36 28.82
CA ILE A 239 -20.07 -8.57 29.36
C ILE A 239 -20.40 -8.38 30.83
N VAL A 240 -19.47 -7.84 31.62
CA VAL A 240 -19.59 -7.76 33.09
C VAL A 240 -20.04 -6.39 33.62
N VAL A 241 -20.31 -5.43 32.72
CA VAL A 241 -20.81 -4.09 33.10
C VAL A 241 -22.03 -4.15 34.03
N GLN A 242 -22.07 -3.24 35.00
CA GLN A 242 -23.12 -3.17 36.00
C GLN A 242 -24.49 -2.82 35.41
N ASP A 243 -24.53 -1.84 34.50
CA ASP A 243 -25.73 -1.55 33.73
C ASP A 243 -25.80 -2.47 32.51
N SER A 244 -26.67 -3.48 32.62
CA SER A 244 -26.91 -4.47 31.57
C SER A 244 -27.33 -3.89 30.22
N THR A 245 -27.77 -2.62 30.17
CA THR A 245 -28.04 -1.90 28.92
C THR A 245 -26.80 -1.89 28.02
N PHE A 246 -25.61 -1.66 28.60
CA PHE A 246 -24.35 -1.62 27.87
C PHE A 246 -23.70 -2.99 27.64
N ALA A 247 -24.29 -4.08 28.16
CA ALA A 247 -23.76 -5.44 28.04
C ALA A 247 -23.97 -6.04 26.62
N SER A 248 -23.45 -5.36 25.60
CA SER A 248 -23.64 -5.69 24.18
C SER A 248 -23.00 -7.00 23.79
N ASP A 249 -21.75 -7.25 24.18
CA ASP A 249 -21.06 -8.51 23.91
C ASP A 249 -21.80 -9.68 24.54
N LEU A 250 -22.24 -9.57 25.80
CA LEU A 250 -23.03 -10.62 26.44
C LEU A 250 -24.31 -10.91 25.65
N ARG A 251 -25.02 -9.87 25.25
CA ARG A 251 -26.28 -9.96 24.50
C ARG A 251 -26.09 -10.57 23.11
N ILE A 252 -25.00 -10.24 22.41
CA ILE A 252 -24.66 -10.77 21.09
C ILE A 252 -24.16 -12.21 21.21
N PHE A 253 -23.14 -12.47 22.04
CA PHE A 253 -22.51 -13.78 22.19
C PHE A 253 -23.50 -14.87 22.63
N SER A 254 -24.46 -14.52 23.47
CA SER A 254 -25.50 -15.45 23.95
C SER A 254 -26.74 -15.57 23.07
N SER A 255 -26.84 -14.76 22.00
CA SER A 255 -28.06 -14.64 21.20
C SER A 255 -28.51 -15.93 20.50
N ASP A 256 -27.59 -16.86 20.26
CA ASP A 256 -27.86 -18.18 19.66
C ASP A 256 -27.73 -19.34 20.66
N GLY A 257 -27.73 -19.05 21.97
CA GLY A 257 -27.48 -20.06 23.00
C GLY A 257 -26.01 -20.51 23.07
N ASN A 258 -25.07 -19.61 22.75
CA ASN A 258 -23.62 -19.83 22.71
C ASN A 258 -23.15 -20.85 21.66
N VAL A 259 -23.98 -21.24 20.70
CA VAL A 259 -23.60 -22.24 19.69
C VAL A 259 -22.42 -21.72 18.86
N THR A 260 -22.49 -20.47 18.40
CA THR A 260 -21.42 -19.85 17.61
C THR A 260 -20.15 -19.65 18.44
N MET A 261 -20.24 -19.14 19.68
CA MET A 261 -19.07 -18.97 20.54
C MET A 261 -18.37 -20.30 20.86
N ASN A 262 -19.13 -21.37 21.14
CA ASN A 262 -18.54 -22.71 21.31
C ASN A 262 -17.84 -23.20 20.04
N SER A 263 -18.36 -22.88 18.85
CA SER A 263 -17.71 -23.25 17.58
C SER A 263 -16.38 -22.54 17.34
N LEU A 264 -16.16 -21.38 17.97
CA LEU A 264 -14.94 -20.59 17.87
C LEU A 264 -13.88 -20.95 18.91
N ASN A 265 -14.18 -21.83 19.87
CA ASN A 265 -13.32 -22.09 21.04
C ASN A 265 -12.13 -23.02 20.72
N SER A 266 -11.40 -22.69 19.65
CA SER A 266 -10.09 -23.22 19.33
C SER A 266 -9.30 -22.20 18.51
N GLU A 267 -7.99 -22.14 18.74
CA GLU A 267 -7.09 -21.21 18.07
C GLU A 267 -7.18 -21.27 16.53
N GLU A 268 -7.16 -22.48 15.97
CA GLU A 268 -7.20 -22.70 14.52
C GLU A 268 -8.53 -22.26 13.90
N THR A 269 -9.66 -22.64 14.52
CA THR A 269 -10.99 -22.27 14.01
C THR A 269 -11.22 -20.78 14.13
N PHE A 270 -10.80 -20.18 15.25
CA PHE A 270 -10.89 -18.74 15.47
C PHE A 270 -10.13 -17.97 14.38
N LYS A 271 -8.83 -18.26 14.21
CA LYS A 271 -8.00 -17.58 13.21
C LYS A 271 -8.53 -17.76 11.78
N THR A 272 -8.93 -18.97 11.41
CA THR A 272 -9.47 -19.25 10.06
C THR A 272 -10.78 -18.51 9.80
N THR A 273 -11.68 -18.53 10.80
CA THR A 273 -12.98 -17.84 10.72
C THR A 273 -12.78 -16.33 10.64
N CYS A 274 -11.91 -15.79 11.49
CA CYS A 274 -11.65 -14.36 11.54
C CYS A 274 -10.94 -13.83 10.29
N SER A 275 -9.97 -14.56 9.74
CA SER A 275 -9.36 -14.18 8.46
C SER A 275 -10.41 -14.02 7.37
N THR A 276 -11.34 -14.97 7.26
CA THR A 276 -12.43 -14.94 6.27
C THR A 276 -13.41 -13.79 6.51
N LEU A 277 -13.82 -13.57 7.76
CA LEU A 277 -14.81 -12.54 8.09
C LEU A 277 -14.25 -11.13 8.04
N LEU A 278 -13.03 -10.90 8.52
CA LEU A 278 -12.37 -9.61 8.39
C LEU A 278 -12.07 -9.30 6.92
N GLN A 279 -11.74 -10.30 6.10
CA GLN A 279 -11.64 -10.12 4.65
C GLN A 279 -12.99 -9.71 4.04
N ARG A 280 -14.09 -10.35 4.42
CA ARG A 280 -15.44 -9.93 3.99
C ARG A 280 -15.75 -8.51 4.43
N MET A 281 -15.46 -8.18 5.68
CA MET A 281 -15.64 -6.84 6.26
C MET A 281 -14.94 -5.76 5.42
N VAL A 282 -13.63 -5.88 5.20
CA VAL A 282 -12.91 -4.86 4.43
C VAL A 282 -13.28 -4.83 2.95
N ASN A 283 -13.95 -5.87 2.44
CA ASN A 283 -14.42 -5.95 1.05
C ASN A 283 -15.90 -5.55 0.90
N THR A 284 -16.60 -5.21 1.97
CA THR A 284 -17.94 -4.61 1.91
C THR A 284 -17.80 -3.17 1.43
N VAL A 285 -18.16 -2.90 0.18
CA VAL A 285 -17.98 -1.61 -0.51
C VAL A 285 -19.29 -1.15 -1.17
N PRO A 286 -19.43 0.14 -1.51
CA PRO A 286 -20.60 0.63 -2.24
C PRO A 286 -20.83 -0.10 -3.57
N ASN A 287 -22.09 -0.18 -3.99
CA ASN A 287 -22.47 -0.78 -5.27
C ASN A 287 -21.77 -0.08 -6.44
N GLY A 288 -21.27 -0.90 -7.38
CA GLY A 288 -20.54 -0.43 -8.57
C GLY A 288 -19.03 -0.25 -8.36
N VAL A 289 -18.53 -0.31 -7.13
CA VAL A 289 -17.08 -0.42 -6.87
C VAL A 289 -16.62 -1.83 -7.23
N VAL A 290 -15.58 -1.92 -8.06
CA VAL A 290 -14.97 -3.19 -8.48
C VAL A 290 -13.60 -3.27 -7.85
N LEU A 291 -13.44 -4.19 -6.90
CA LEU A 291 -12.14 -4.48 -6.31
C LEU A 291 -11.29 -5.33 -7.25
N THR A 292 -9.97 -5.17 -7.13
CA THR A 292 -9.01 -6.04 -7.83
C THR A 292 -9.15 -7.50 -7.37
N ASP A 293 -8.47 -8.39 -8.08
CA ASP A 293 -8.07 -9.66 -7.47
C ASP A 293 -7.14 -9.42 -6.26
N THR A 294 -6.93 -10.45 -5.45
CA THR A 294 -5.99 -10.38 -4.33
C THR A 294 -4.63 -9.93 -4.84
N ILE A 295 -4.01 -8.98 -4.13
CA ILE A 295 -2.67 -8.50 -4.47
C ILE A 295 -1.65 -9.56 -4.09
N GLU A 296 -1.06 -10.18 -5.10
CA GLU A 296 -0.07 -11.23 -4.94
C GLU A 296 1.34 -10.66 -4.76
N PHE A 297 2.16 -11.37 -3.97
CA PHE A 297 3.54 -11.00 -3.73
C PHE A 297 4.43 -11.24 -4.95
N LEU A 298 5.26 -10.26 -5.30
CA LEU A 298 6.25 -10.40 -6.37
C LEU A 298 7.61 -10.87 -5.82
N LEU A 299 8.06 -12.03 -6.28
CA LEU A 299 9.41 -12.54 -5.98
C LEU A 299 10.51 -11.57 -6.44
N ALA A 300 10.26 -10.86 -7.53
CA ALA A 300 11.12 -9.83 -8.05
C ALA A 300 10.27 -8.65 -8.51
N LYS A 301 10.62 -7.45 -8.03
CA LYS A 301 9.90 -6.22 -8.33
C LYS A 301 10.84 -5.17 -8.89
N VAL A 302 10.35 -4.47 -9.91
CA VAL A 302 11.00 -3.30 -10.48
C VAL A 302 10.24 -2.07 -10.01
N SER A 303 10.96 -1.09 -9.48
CA SER A 303 10.41 0.20 -9.09
C SER A 303 11.36 1.33 -9.51
N SER A 304 10.82 2.55 -9.58
CA SER A 304 11.59 3.76 -9.90
C SER A 304 12.39 3.70 -11.22
N ALA A 305 11.99 2.84 -12.16
CA ALA A 305 12.64 2.72 -13.46
C ALA A 305 12.37 3.97 -14.31
N GLN A 306 13.40 4.76 -14.60
CA GLN A 306 13.27 5.99 -15.36
C GLN A 306 14.59 6.42 -16.00
N ILE A 307 14.49 7.19 -17.08
CA ILE A 307 15.62 7.98 -17.58
C ILE A 307 15.58 9.33 -16.89
N THR A 308 16.66 9.70 -16.22
CA THR A 308 16.79 10.99 -15.53
C THR A 308 18.24 11.46 -15.58
N GLN A 309 18.63 12.42 -14.73
CA GLN A 309 20.01 12.87 -14.65
C GLN A 309 20.53 12.92 -13.21
N VAL A 310 21.84 12.70 -13.09
CA VAL A 310 22.61 12.92 -11.86
C VAL A 310 23.71 13.91 -12.21
N GLY A 311 23.63 15.12 -11.64
CA GLY A 311 24.39 16.27 -12.17
C GLY A 311 24.03 16.51 -13.64
N SER A 312 25.03 16.52 -14.53
CA SER A 312 24.84 16.63 -15.99
C SER A 312 24.87 15.30 -16.73
N GLN A 313 24.97 14.16 -16.03
CA GLN A 313 25.03 12.84 -16.64
C GLN A 313 23.63 12.27 -16.77
N LEU A 314 23.22 11.89 -18.00
CA LEU A 314 22.00 11.11 -18.21
C LEU A 314 22.19 9.71 -17.60
N VAL A 315 21.22 9.27 -16.81
CA VAL A 315 21.25 7.96 -16.17
C VAL A 315 19.96 7.22 -16.44
N PHE A 316 20.07 5.91 -16.63
CA PHE A 316 18.98 4.98 -16.46
C PHE A 316 18.98 4.53 -15.00
N ASP A 317 18.04 5.06 -14.22
CA ASP A 317 17.87 4.77 -12.80
C ASP A 317 16.80 3.68 -12.65
N VAL A 318 17.08 2.66 -11.83
CA VAL A 318 16.12 1.59 -11.55
C VAL A 318 16.43 0.91 -10.21
N LEU A 319 15.37 0.68 -9.44
CA LEU A 319 15.42 -0.13 -8.22
C LEU A 319 14.89 -1.52 -8.52
N PHE A 320 15.68 -2.54 -8.17
CA PHE A 320 15.29 -3.93 -8.27
C PHE A 320 15.24 -4.58 -6.89
N ARG A 321 14.08 -5.08 -6.50
CA ARG A 321 13.84 -5.76 -5.23
C ARG A 321 13.71 -7.27 -5.47
N LEU A 322 14.44 -8.07 -4.71
CA LEU A 322 14.30 -9.53 -4.69
C LEU A 322 13.72 -9.97 -3.35
N SER A 323 12.90 -11.02 -3.35
CA SER A 323 12.47 -11.69 -2.12
C SER A 323 13.51 -12.67 -1.64
N GLN A 324 13.75 -12.75 -0.33
CA GLN A 324 14.44 -13.89 0.28
C GLN A 324 13.44 -14.81 0.97
N PRO A 325 13.58 -16.13 0.79
CA PRO A 325 12.78 -17.10 1.54
C PRO A 325 12.96 -16.93 3.05
N PRO A 326 11.99 -17.40 3.85
CA PRO A 326 12.01 -17.22 5.29
C PRO A 326 13.27 -17.81 5.92
N ASN A 327 13.94 -17.03 6.76
CA ASN A 327 15.18 -17.42 7.46
C ASN A 327 16.37 -17.78 6.54
N VAL A 328 16.34 -17.38 5.27
CA VAL A 328 17.46 -17.57 4.34
C VAL A 328 18.18 -16.22 4.13
N PRO A 329 19.46 -16.10 4.53
CA PRO A 329 20.21 -14.86 4.31
C PRO A 329 20.55 -14.68 2.84
N VAL A 330 20.74 -13.41 2.44
CA VAL A 330 21.23 -13.07 1.10
C VAL A 330 22.63 -13.70 0.90
N PRO A 331 22.85 -14.46 -0.20
CA PRO A 331 24.16 -15.03 -0.48
C PRO A 331 25.24 -13.95 -0.59
N PRO A 332 26.38 -14.10 0.10
CA PRO A 332 27.40 -13.05 0.20
C PRO A 332 28.09 -12.76 -1.14
N ASN A 333 28.09 -13.74 -2.07
CA ASN A 333 28.71 -13.63 -3.38
C ASN A 333 27.69 -13.35 -4.49
N ARG A 334 26.43 -13.04 -4.15
CA ARG A 334 25.39 -12.76 -5.15
C ARG A 334 25.81 -11.60 -6.05
N SER A 335 25.72 -11.81 -7.36
CA SER A 335 25.89 -10.79 -8.37
C SER A 335 24.55 -10.49 -9.03
N VAL A 336 24.12 -9.23 -8.97
CA VAL A 336 22.93 -8.74 -9.69
C VAL A 336 23.38 -7.78 -10.77
N LYS A 337 22.95 -8.04 -12.00
CA LYS A 337 23.27 -7.22 -13.19
C LYS A 337 21.99 -6.72 -13.84
N LEU A 338 22.01 -5.47 -14.24
CA LEU A 338 21.00 -4.86 -15.10
C LEU A 338 21.50 -4.95 -16.55
N LEU A 339 20.65 -5.41 -17.47
CA LEU A 339 20.95 -5.48 -18.89
C LEU A 339 19.90 -4.71 -19.68
N TRP A 340 20.29 -4.05 -20.76
CA TRP A 340 19.33 -3.33 -21.61
C TRP A 340 19.75 -3.22 -23.08
N CYS A 341 18.73 -3.00 -23.91
CA CYS A 341 18.87 -2.68 -25.32
C CYS A 341 18.85 -1.17 -25.55
N ASP A 342 19.68 -0.72 -26.50
CA ASP A 342 19.60 0.65 -26.99
C ASP A 342 18.24 0.88 -27.68
N ALA A 343 17.67 2.07 -27.53
CA ALA A 343 16.47 2.47 -28.26
C ALA A 343 16.80 2.95 -29.68
N ARG A 344 17.99 3.51 -29.89
CA ARG A 344 18.39 4.18 -31.13
C ARG A 344 19.83 3.87 -31.51
N GLY A 345 20.22 4.32 -32.70
CA GLY A 345 21.56 4.13 -33.25
C GLY A 345 21.77 2.73 -33.82
N GLN A 346 23.01 2.44 -34.19
CA GLN A 346 23.38 1.22 -34.91
C GLN A 346 23.12 -0.10 -34.14
N PHE A 347 23.05 -0.02 -32.81
CA PHE A 347 22.88 -1.15 -31.90
C PHE A 347 21.48 -1.23 -31.28
N THR A 348 20.50 -0.54 -31.86
CA THR A 348 19.11 -0.54 -31.38
C THR A 348 18.56 -1.97 -31.21
N ASN A 349 17.70 -2.17 -30.21
CA ASN A 349 17.06 -3.44 -29.90
C ASN A 349 18.04 -4.59 -29.65
N CYS A 350 19.18 -4.29 -29.02
CA CYS A 350 20.26 -5.23 -28.78
C CYS A 350 20.80 -5.84 -30.08
N ASN A 351 20.87 -5.07 -31.15
CA ASN A 351 21.52 -5.52 -32.36
C ASN A 351 23.03 -5.58 -32.11
N GLN A 352 23.60 -6.78 -32.13
CA GLN A 352 25.04 -7.09 -31.94
C GLN A 352 25.62 -6.81 -30.55
N ARG A 353 25.02 -5.93 -29.74
CA ARG A 353 25.49 -5.65 -28.37
C ARG A 353 24.34 -5.55 -27.38
N THR A 354 24.61 -5.98 -26.16
CA THR A 354 23.77 -5.75 -24.98
C THR A 354 24.57 -4.95 -23.97
N ASN A 355 24.00 -3.88 -23.43
CA ASN A 355 24.66 -3.12 -22.37
C ASN A 355 24.41 -3.81 -21.02
N VAL A 356 25.38 -3.71 -20.11
CA VAL A 356 25.34 -4.34 -18.79
C VAL A 356 25.80 -3.34 -17.75
N ALA A 357 24.97 -3.08 -16.74
CA ALA A 357 25.35 -2.36 -15.54
C ALA A 357 25.57 -3.36 -14.40
N SER A 358 26.64 -3.11 -13.65
CA SER A 358 27.12 -3.93 -12.55
C SER A 358 27.48 -3.04 -11.35
N LEU A 359 27.70 -3.69 -10.20
CA LEU A 359 27.95 -3.03 -8.91
C LEU A 359 26.82 -2.08 -8.51
N PRO A 360 25.57 -2.59 -8.38
CA PRO A 360 24.49 -1.78 -7.81
C PRO A 360 24.81 -1.43 -6.36
N VAL A 361 24.19 -0.35 -5.87
CA VAL A 361 24.14 -0.10 -4.43
C VAL A 361 23.14 -1.10 -3.84
N ALA A 362 23.64 -2.00 -3.00
CA ALA A 362 22.80 -2.98 -2.31
C ALA A 362 22.17 -2.36 -1.05
N GLY A 363 20.92 -2.71 -0.80
CA GLY A 363 20.17 -2.28 0.37
C GLY A 363 19.11 -3.31 0.78
N THR A 364 18.18 -2.90 1.61
CA THR A 364 17.02 -3.72 2.00
C THR A 364 15.82 -2.79 2.11
N ALA A 365 14.71 -3.18 1.50
CA ALA A 365 13.46 -2.46 1.65
C ALA A 365 12.88 -2.68 3.06
N VAL A 366 12.06 -1.73 3.49
CA VAL A 366 11.18 -1.96 4.64
C VAL A 366 10.24 -3.13 4.32
N VAL A 367 9.88 -3.88 5.34
CA VAL A 367 8.93 -4.99 5.25
C VAL A 367 7.70 -4.64 6.09
N SER A 368 6.52 -4.91 5.53
CA SER A 368 5.26 -4.77 6.26
C SER A 368 5.15 -5.83 7.37
N PRO A 369 4.23 -5.65 8.34
CA PRO A 369 3.88 -6.71 9.28
C PRO A 369 3.44 -8.03 8.63
N ILE A 370 2.82 -7.96 7.45
CA ILE A 370 2.41 -9.16 6.69
C ILE A 370 3.66 -9.93 6.23
N THR A 371 4.62 -9.23 5.64
CA THR A 371 5.86 -9.82 5.13
C THR A 371 6.76 -10.33 6.27
N GLU A 372 6.73 -9.66 7.41
CA GLU A 372 7.41 -10.08 8.64
C GLU A 372 6.82 -11.35 9.24
N ALA A 373 5.48 -11.45 9.31
CA ALA A 373 4.81 -12.66 9.76
C ALA A 373 5.16 -13.88 8.89
N GLN A 374 5.56 -13.64 7.63
CA GLN A 374 6.05 -14.68 6.72
C GLN A 374 7.56 -14.94 6.86
N GLY A 375 8.30 -14.11 7.59
CA GLY A 375 9.76 -14.20 7.75
C GLY A 375 10.55 -13.80 6.51
N ILE A 376 9.92 -13.12 5.54
CA ILE A 376 10.53 -12.74 4.26
C ILE A 376 11.35 -11.45 4.44
N THR A 377 12.52 -11.38 3.80
CA THR A 377 13.28 -10.12 3.67
C THR A 377 13.36 -9.67 2.21
N LEU A 378 13.57 -8.37 2.00
CA LEU A 378 13.47 -7.75 0.67
C LEU A 378 14.77 -7.01 0.30
N PRO A 379 15.88 -7.71 -0.01
CA PRO A 379 17.08 -7.06 -0.54
C PRO A 379 16.79 -6.26 -1.81
N THR A 380 17.41 -5.08 -1.90
CA THR A 380 17.27 -4.17 -3.03
C THR A 380 18.61 -3.90 -3.70
N TYR A 381 18.56 -3.60 -4.99
CA TYR A 381 19.70 -3.29 -5.84
C TYR A 381 19.37 -2.06 -6.66
N GLN A 382 19.93 -0.91 -6.27
CA GLN A 382 19.76 0.34 -7.01
C GLN A 382 20.84 0.45 -8.09
N PHE A 383 20.41 0.65 -9.33
CA PHE A 383 21.27 0.97 -10.46
C PHE A 383 21.03 2.41 -10.88
N ALA A 384 22.12 3.14 -11.14
CA ALA A 384 22.11 4.43 -11.82
C ALA A 384 23.12 4.34 -12.96
N ALA A 385 22.71 3.75 -14.08
CA ALA A 385 23.58 3.43 -15.20
C ALA A 385 23.77 4.66 -16.10
N PRO A 386 25.00 5.18 -16.28
CA PRO A 386 25.25 6.26 -17.24
C PRO A 386 24.87 5.81 -18.66
N ILE A 387 24.10 6.63 -19.36
CA ILE A 387 23.69 6.37 -20.74
C ILE A 387 23.95 7.58 -21.64
N ASP A 388 24.02 7.34 -22.95
CA ASP A 388 24.08 8.37 -23.97
C ASP A 388 22.68 8.59 -24.54
N ALA A 389 22.24 9.85 -24.63
CA ALA A 389 20.96 10.21 -25.24
C ALA A 389 20.84 9.70 -26.68
N ALA A 390 21.93 9.62 -27.46
CA ALA A 390 21.90 9.12 -28.84
C ALA A 390 21.52 7.63 -28.93
N ALA A 391 21.78 6.84 -27.88
CA ALA A 391 21.44 5.42 -27.80
C ALA A 391 20.16 5.19 -26.98
N SER A 392 20.10 5.73 -25.76
CA SER A 392 19.02 5.57 -24.77
C SER A 392 18.65 4.11 -24.47
N VAL A 393 17.49 3.86 -23.86
CA VAL A 393 17.03 2.56 -23.38
C VAL A 393 15.66 2.26 -23.95
N SER A 394 15.48 1.11 -24.60
CA SER A 394 14.17 0.63 -25.07
C SER A 394 13.54 -0.39 -24.13
N LYS A 395 14.35 -1.38 -23.73
CA LYS A 395 13.93 -2.43 -22.80
C LYS A 395 15.09 -2.93 -21.96
N PHE A 396 14.78 -3.46 -20.78
CA PHE A 396 15.77 -3.98 -19.85
C PHE A 396 15.30 -5.25 -19.13
N TRP A 397 16.22 -5.91 -18.45
CA TRP A 397 15.99 -7.09 -17.61
C TRP A 397 17.15 -7.26 -16.62
N PHE A 398 17.00 -8.20 -15.69
CA PHE A 398 18.02 -8.49 -14.68
C PHE A 398 18.52 -9.92 -14.81
N GLN A 399 19.80 -10.12 -14.48
CA GLN A 399 20.40 -11.41 -14.24
C GLN A 399 20.90 -11.49 -12.81
N VAL A 400 20.56 -12.57 -12.12
CA VAL A 400 20.95 -12.84 -10.73
C VAL A 400 21.74 -14.14 -10.71
N ASP A 401 23.00 -14.03 -10.34
CA ASP A 401 23.90 -15.14 -10.05
C ASP A 401 24.05 -15.22 -8.53
N GLU A 402 23.62 -16.33 -7.91
CA GLU A 402 23.70 -16.50 -6.46
C GLU A 402 25.13 -16.76 -5.97
N GLY A 403 26.07 -17.05 -6.88
CA GLY A 403 27.47 -17.29 -6.54
C GLY A 403 27.71 -18.63 -5.82
N ASP A 404 26.74 -19.54 -5.86
CA ASP A 404 26.75 -20.87 -5.25
C ASP A 404 26.87 -22.01 -6.29
N GLY A 405 27.00 -21.66 -7.57
CA GLY A 405 27.05 -22.60 -8.69
C GLY A 405 25.68 -22.97 -9.27
N SER A 406 24.58 -22.44 -8.74
CA SER A 406 23.26 -22.54 -9.35
C SER A 406 23.19 -21.77 -10.69
N PRO A 407 22.26 -22.13 -11.60
CA PRO A 407 22.09 -21.41 -12.85
C PRO A 407 21.70 -19.95 -12.62
N VAL A 408 22.30 -19.05 -13.40
CA VAL A 408 21.95 -17.62 -13.41
C VAL A 408 20.46 -17.45 -13.75
N GLN A 409 19.73 -16.81 -12.85
CA GLN A 409 18.31 -16.55 -13.03
C GLN A 409 18.11 -15.25 -13.82
N THR A 410 17.13 -15.25 -14.73
CA THR A 410 16.80 -14.07 -15.55
C THR A 410 15.40 -13.58 -15.20
N TYR A 411 15.31 -12.28 -14.88
CA TYR A 411 14.06 -11.59 -14.58
C TYR A 411 13.77 -10.59 -15.70
N ASN A 412 12.87 -10.96 -16.61
CA ASN A 412 12.64 -10.24 -17.86
C ASN A 412 11.14 -10.06 -18.17
N ASN A 413 10.32 -9.82 -17.15
CA ASN A 413 8.91 -9.46 -17.31
C ASN A 413 8.11 -10.45 -18.17
N GLY A 414 8.22 -11.75 -17.87
CA GLY A 414 7.56 -12.81 -18.63
C GLY A 414 8.12 -13.05 -20.04
N GLY A 415 9.40 -12.71 -20.28
CA GLY A 415 10.07 -12.89 -21.56
C GLY A 415 10.07 -11.67 -22.49
N GLN A 416 9.25 -10.66 -22.21
CA GLN A 416 9.13 -9.47 -23.07
C GLN A 416 10.21 -8.40 -22.79
N GLY A 417 10.82 -8.46 -21.61
CA GLY A 417 11.61 -7.36 -21.04
C GLY A 417 10.72 -6.29 -20.41
N TYR A 418 11.31 -5.49 -19.53
CA TYR A 418 10.68 -4.29 -18.98
C TYR A 418 10.85 -3.16 -20.00
N ILE A 419 9.76 -2.58 -20.50
CA ILE A 419 9.80 -1.58 -21.57
C ILE A 419 9.89 -0.16 -20.97
N ILE A 420 10.87 0.62 -21.41
CA ILE A 420 10.97 2.05 -21.10
C ILE A 420 10.34 2.82 -22.25
N GLN A 421 9.24 3.52 -21.96
CA GLN A 421 8.57 4.39 -22.93
C GLN A 421 9.11 5.83 -22.85
N GLN A 422 9.85 6.15 -21.79
CA GLN A 422 10.20 7.50 -21.38
C GLN A 422 11.56 7.97 -21.91
N ASP A 423 11.58 8.33 -23.19
CA ASP A 423 12.79 8.83 -23.85
C ASP A 423 12.58 10.18 -24.56
N GLN A 424 11.33 10.50 -24.92
CA GLN A 424 10.97 11.79 -25.50
C GLN A 424 10.70 12.87 -24.45
N LEU A 425 10.26 12.44 -23.27
CA LEU A 425 9.96 13.23 -22.09
C LEU A 425 10.58 12.52 -20.89
N ILE A 426 11.34 13.26 -20.07
CA ILE A 426 11.96 12.75 -18.85
C ILE A 426 11.74 13.72 -17.69
N TYR A 427 11.50 13.18 -16.49
CA TYR A 427 11.42 14.00 -15.28
C TYR A 427 12.81 14.27 -14.69
N LEU A 428 13.07 15.53 -14.33
CA LEU A 428 14.37 15.99 -13.84
C LEU A 428 14.25 16.51 -12.39
N PRO A 429 14.09 15.62 -11.39
CA PRO A 429 13.93 16.01 -10.00
C PRO A 429 15.16 16.76 -9.45
N GLY A 430 16.39 16.39 -9.86
CA GLY A 430 17.62 17.02 -9.36
C GLY A 430 17.81 18.50 -9.70
N ILE A 431 17.07 19.01 -10.68
CA ILE A 431 17.03 20.45 -11.03
C ILE A 431 15.64 21.06 -10.87
N SER A 432 14.67 20.27 -10.42
CA SER A 432 13.40 20.78 -9.89
C SER A 432 13.65 21.39 -8.50
N SER A 433 12.77 22.25 -8.02
CA SER A 433 12.91 22.88 -6.71
C SER A 433 11.56 23.15 -6.07
N PHE A 434 11.56 23.39 -4.76
CA PHE A 434 10.42 23.97 -4.08
C PHE A 434 10.88 25.12 -3.19
N SER A 435 9.94 26.01 -2.87
CA SER A 435 10.16 27.10 -1.92
C SER A 435 8.91 27.29 -1.08
N LEU A 436 9.10 27.76 0.16
CA LEU A 436 7.98 28.18 1.00
C LEU A 436 7.41 29.49 0.46
N GLY A 437 6.11 29.50 0.18
CA GLY A 437 5.37 30.69 -0.20
C GLY A 437 5.11 31.60 1.00
N ASN A 438 4.96 32.90 0.74
CA ASN A 438 4.75 33.93 1.77
C ASN A 438 3.50 33.69 2.65
N SER A 439 2.54 32.91 2.18
CA SER A 439 1.29 32.58 2.89
C SER A 439 1.33 31.22 3.59
N GLY A 440 2.51 30.58 3.72
CA GLY A 440 2.67 29.27 4.36
C GLY A 440 2.44 28.05 3.46
N GLY A 441 2.23 28.25 2.16
CA GLY A 441 2.14 27.18 1.15
C GLY A 441 3.50 26.75 0.58
N ILE A 442 3.50 25.78 -0.32
CA ILE A 442 4.70 25.35 -1.06
C ILE A 442 4.55 25.72 -2.54
N ASN A 443 5.54 26.42 -3.09
CA ASN A 443 5.64 26.68 -4.52
C ASN A 443 6.64 25.69 -5.12
N TYR A 444 6.16 24.76 -5.93
CA TYR A 444 6.97 23.80 -6.67
C TYR A 444 7.35 24.39 -8.02
N ASN A 445 8.62 24.32 -8.38
CA ASN A 445 9.11 24.50 -9.73
C ASN A 445 9.58 23.14 -10.24
N LEU A 446 8.75 22.50 -11.06
CA LEU A 446 9.01 21.17 -11.60
C LEU A 446 9.60 21.28 -13.00
N VAL A 447 10.65 20.50 -13.27
CA VAL A 447 11.41 20.55 -14.51
C VAL A 447 11.37 19.19 -15.21
N VAL A 448 11.12 19.23 -16.51
CA VAL A 448 11.21 18.07 -17.40
C VAL A 448 12.17 18.35 -18.55
N GLY A 449 12.80 17.29 -19.05
CA GLY A 449 13.56 17.30 -20.28
C GLY A 449 12.70 16.80 -21.43
N VAL A 450 12.71 17.54 -22.55
CA VAL A 450 12.15 17.10 -23.83
C VAL A 450 13.31 16.99 -24.81
N ARG A 451 13.31 15.98 -25.68
CA ARG A 451 14.35 15.80 -26.70
C ARG A 451 14.61 17.08 -27.49
N THR A 452 15.88 17.42 -27.69
CA THR A 452 16.28 18.69 -28.33
C THR A 452 15.70 18.83 -29.75
N GLU A 453 15.70 17.73 -30.49
CA GLU A 453 15.17 17.60 -31.85
C GLU A 453 13.64 17.69 -31.93
N SER A 454 12.93 17.46 -30.82
CA SER A 454 11.47 17.37 -30.79
C SER A 454 10.83 18.74 -30.53
N ASN A 455 9.75 19.09 -31.24
CA ASN A 455 9.02 20.33 -31.02
C ASN A 455 7.59 20.02 -30.55
N PRO A 456 7.35 20.05 -29.23
CA PRO A 456 6.02 19.73 -28.71
C PRO A 456 5.01 20.80 -29.11
N THR A 457 3.85 20.35 -29.59
CA THR A 457 2.67 21.18 -29.85
C THR A 457 1.90 21.50 -28.58
N SER A 458 2.05 20.65 -27.56
CA SER A 458 1.51 20.83 -26.21
C SER A 458 2.52 20.27 -25.20
N ALA A 459 2.62 20.93 -24.05
CA ALA A 459 3.39 20.47 -22.90
C ALA A 459 2.64 20.90 -21.63
N THR A 460 2.20 19.93 -20.84
CA THR A 460 1.38 20.16 -19.64
C THR A 460 1.87 19.33 -18.47
N LEU A 461 1.60 19.85 -17.28
CA LEU A 461 1.74 19.16 -16.00
C LEU A 461 0.35 19.09 -15.36
N HIS A 462 -0.12 17.90 -15.02
CA HIS A 462 -1.24 17.70 -14.11
C HIS A 462 -0.69 17.42 -12.73
N ALA A 463 -1.00 18.31 -11.79
CA ALA A 463 -0.53 18.24 -10.42
C ALA A 463 -1.68 17.77 -9.54
N PHE A 464 -1.45 16.67 -8.83
CA PHE A 464 -2.45 16.01 -8.01
C PHE A 464 -1.93 15.84 -6.59
N ASP A 465 -2.78 16.14 -5.62
CA ASP A 465 -2.48 15.82 -4.23
C ASP A 465 -3.76 15.59 -3.42
N LYS A 466 -3.74 14.47 -2.72
CA LYS A 466 -4.85 13.93 -1.94
C LYS A 466 -4.60 13.99 -0.43
N GLY A 467 -3.69 14.85 0.01
CA GLY A 467 -3.38 15.08 1.42
C GLY A 467 -4.64 15.29 2.28
N GLY A 468 -4.51 15.00 3.57
CA GLY A 468 -5.62 14.88 4.52
C GLY A 468 -6.57 16.08 4.52
N VAL A 469 -7.81 15.88 5.00
CA VAL A 469 -8.83 16.94 5.09
C VAL A 469 -8.33 18.17 5.86
N GLN A 470 -7.41 17.98 6.81
CA GLN A 470 -6.75 19.06 7.57
C GLN A 470 -5.56 19.71 6.84
N SER A 471 -5.06 19.09 5.76
CA SER A 471 -3.98 19.60 4.92
C SER A 471 -4.46 20.58 3.84
N GLY A 472 -5.72 21.03 3.87
CA GLY A 472 -6.27 22.00 2.90
C GLY A 472 -7.02 21.35 1.73
N PRO A 473 -7.49 22.16 0.75
CA PRO A 473 -8.23 21.65 -0.40
C PRO A 473 -7.35 20.72 -1.25
N LEU A 474 -7.98 19.73 -1.87
CA LEU A 474 -7.35 18.86 -2.86
C LEU A 474 -6.68 19.72 -3.94
N THR A 475 -5.44 19.40 -4.29
CA THR A 475 -4.80 19.96 -5.48
C THR A 475 -5.13 19.05 -6.65
N ASP A 476 -5.87 19.57 -7.63
CA ASP A 476 -6.18 18.86 -8.88
C ASP A 476 -6.22 19.90 -10.00
N ILE A 477 -5.04 20.20 -10.55
CA ILE A 477 -4.88 21.28 -11.53
C ILE A 477 -3.99 20.86 -12.69
N THR A 478 -4.28 21.40 -13.87
CA THR A 478 -3.40 21.30 -15.04
C THR A 478 -2.77 22.66 -15.33
N VAL A 479 -1.46 22.67 -15.50
CA VAL A 479 -0.67 23.87 -15.82
C VAL A 479 0.17 23.62 -17.07
N ASN A 480 0.41 24.67 -17.84
CA ASN A 480 1.27 24.59 -19.02
C ASN A 480 2.74 24.59 -18.60
N LEU A 481 3.51 23.71 -19.24
CA LEU A 481 4.96 23.70 -19.17
C LEU A 481 5.50 24.73 -20.18
N VAL A 482 6.41 25.60 -19.73
CA VAL A 482 7.03 26.63 -20.58
C VAL A 482 8.51 26.33 -20.83
N PRO A 483 9.04 26.59 -22.04
CA PRO A 483 10.47 26.46 -22.29
C PRO A 483 11.29 27.35 -21.34
N VAL A 484 12.40 26.84 -20.83
CA VAL A 484 13.32 27.64 -20.00
C VAL A 484 14.19 28.52 -20.92
N THR A 485 14.01 29.85 -20.89
CA THR A 485 14.66 30.80 -21.83
C THR A 485 15.79 31.66 -21.25
N ILE A 486 16.14 31.52 -19.96
CA ILE A 486 17.18 32.35 -19.31
C ILE A 486 18.59 31.79 -19.57
N ALA A 487 19.56 32.69 -19.79
CA ALA A 487 20.95 32.39 -20.10
C ALA A 487 21.69 31.65 -18.96
N GLY A 488 22.23 30.47 -19.32
CA GLY A 488 23.00 29.56 -18.47
C GLY A 488 22.22 28.27 -18.28
N PRO A 489 22.66 27.11 -18.82
CA PRO A 489 21.89 25.89 -18.64
C PRO A 489 21.90 25.55 -17.13
N PRO A 490 20.75 25.24 -16.49
CA PRO A 490 20.83 24.25 -15.42
C PRO A 490 21.59 23.07 -16.01
N ASN A 491 22.52 22.46 -15.28
CA ASN A 491 23.36 21.35 -15.76
C ASN A 491 22.49 20.19 -16.31
N VAL A 492 22.01 20.30 -17.55
CA VAL A 492 21.06 19.39 -18.19
C VAL A 492 21.86 18.46 -19.07
N ALA A 493 21.52 17.18 -19.01
CA ALA A 493 22.19 16.18 -19.82
C ALA A 493 22.06 16.50 -21.33
N PRO A 494 23.13 16.32 -22.13
CA PRO A 494 23.08 16.50 -23.58
C PRO A 494 21.94 15.71 -24.23
N GLY A 495 21.30 16.30 -25.25
CA GLY A 495 20.19 15.68 -25.98
C GLY A 495 18.79 16.10 -25.51
N TYR A 496 18.69 16.90 -24.45
CA TYR A 496 17.42 17.44 -23.95
C TYR A 496 17.44 18.96 -23.81
N LYS A 497 16.28 19.57 -24.07
CA LYS A 497 15.93 20.95 -23.71
C LYS A 497 14.88 20.93 -22.60
N THR A 498 14.89 21.92 -21.72
CA THR A 498 14.05 21.89 -20.52
C THR A 498 12.77 22.70 -20.67
N TYR A 499 11.72 22.18 -20.03
CA TYR A 499 10.50 22.89 -19.76
C TYR A 499 10.25 22.91 -18.25
N THR A 500 9.59 23.96 -17.77
CA THR A 500 9.27 24.13 -16.35
C THR A 500 7.82 24.53 -16.17
N ALA A 501 7.23 24.11 -15.05
CA ALA A 501 5.95 24.62 -14.58
C ALA A 501 6.05 24.94 -13.09
N THR A 502 5.31 25.97 -12.68
CA THR A 502 5.16 26.32 -11.27
C THR A 502 3.80 25.87 -10.77
N VAL A 503 3.77 25.15 -9.65
CA VAL A 503 2.55 24.72 -8.95
C VAL A 503 2.57 25.32 -7.56
N ASN A 504 1.56 26.13 -7.26
CA ASN A 504 1.41 26.75 -5.95
C ASN A 504 0.40 25.94 -5.14
N ARG A 505 0.89 25.30 -4.08
CA ARG A 505 0.07 24.57 -3.13
C ARG A 505 -0.17 25.45 -1.90
N PRO A 506 -1.42 25.69 -1.48
CA PRO A 506 -1.71 26.57 -0.35
C PRO A 506 -1.39 25.96 1.03
N SER A 507 -0.94 24.70 1.08
CA SER A 507 -0.62 23.98 2.31
C SER A 507 0.77 23.33 2.28
N ILE A 508 1.25 22.95 3.46
CA ILE A 508 2.60 22.38 3.68
C ILE A 508 2.71 20.86 3.42
N SER A 509 1.69 20.19 2.85
CA SER A 509 1.84 18.76 2.60
C SER A 509 2.78 18.51 1.41
N THR A 510 3.63 17.50 1.59
CA THR A 510 4.64 17.08 0.62
C THR A 510 4.17 15.93 -0.27
N SER A 511 2.88 15.63 -0.26
CA SER A 511 2.26 14.51 -1.00
C SER A 511 1.93 14.85 -2.47
N LEU A 512 2.43 15.98 -2.99
CA LEU A 512 2.17 16.38 -4.38
C LEU A 512 2.82 15.39 -5.36
N THR A 513 2.01 14.87 -6.26
CA THR A 513 2.45 14.09 -7.41
C THR A 513 2.14 14.83 -8.71
N ALA A 514 2.88 14.47 -9.75
CA ALA A 514 2.87 15.15 -11.03
C ALA A 514 2.79 14.13 -12.17
N ASP A 515 1.83 14.33 -13.07
CA ASP A 515 1.78 13.68 -14.37
C ASP A 515 2.21 14.71 -15.42
N PHE A 516 3.32 14.44 -16.12
CA PHE A 516 3.77 15.28 -17.21
C PHE A 516 3.32 14.69 -18.54
N GLN A 517 2.94 15.56 -19.47
CA GLN A 517 2.52 15.17 -20.81
C GLN A 517 3.10 16.13 -21.85
N VAL A 518 3.59 15.58 -22.96
CA VAL A 518 3.92 16.35 -24.17
C VAL A 518 3.31 15.69 -25.40
N ILE A 519 2.93 16.50 -26.39
CA ILE A 519 2.43 16.03 -27.68
C ILE A 519 3.42 16.43 -28.76
N ILE A 520 4.11 15.46 -29.36
CA ILE A 520 5.12 15.64 -30.41
C ILE A 520 4.63 14.91 -31.66
N ASP A 521 4.51 15.62 -32.79
CA ASP A 521 4.05 15.06 -34.06
C ASP A 521 2.71 14.29 -33.96
N GLY A 522 1.81 14.75 -33.08
CA GLY A 522 0.51 14.12 -32.82
C GLY A 522 0.55 12.89 -31.90
N VAL A 523 1.71 12.52 -31.38
CA VAL A 523 1.90 11.42 -30.42
C VAL A 523 2.05 11.98 -29.01
N THR A 524 1.29 11.41 -28.08
CA THR A 524 1.35 11.76 -26.66
C THR A 524 2.41 10.94 -25.94
N TYR A 525 3.29 11.63 -25.20
CA TYR A 525 4.28 11.03 -24.31
C TYR A 525 4.00 11.48 -22.88
N THR A 526 4.04 10.55 -21.94
CA THR A 526 3.70 10.80 -20.53
C THR A 526 4.76 10.31 -19.57
N GLU A 527 4.89 11.04 -18.48
CA GLU A 527 5.61 10.65 -17.28
C GLU A 527 4.62 10.75 -16.11
N GLU A 528 4.03 9.63 -15.73
CA GLU A 528 2.97 9.59 -14.71
C GLU A 528 3.53 9.38 -13.30
N PHE A 529 2.78 9.86 -12.32
CA PHE A 529 2.95 9.64 -10.89
C PHE A 529 4.34 10.00 -10.36
N LYS A 530 4.88 11.14 -10.81
CA LYS A 530 6.19 11.63 -10.34
C LYS A 530 6.05 12.30 -8.99
N GLN A 531 6.81 11.80 -8.03
CA GLN A 531 6.87 12.35 -6.68
C GLN A 531 7.64 13.67 -6.65
N THR A 532 7.25 14.55 -5.72
CA THR A 532 7.88 15.87 -5.56
C THR A 532 8.59 16.05 -4.21
N LEU A 533 8.59 15.04 -3.35
CA LEU A 533 9.29 15.10 -2.06
C LEU A 533 10.81 15.20 -2.23
N ASN A 534 11.37 14.36 -3.11
CA ASN A 534 12.81 14.30 -3.36
C ASN A 534 13.15 15.06 -4.64
N ILE A 535 13.27 16.38 -4.54
CA ILE A 535 13.68 17.28 -5.64
C ILE A 535 14.83 18.20 -5.22
N GLY A 536 15.52 18.79 -6.21
CA GLY A 536 16.66 19.67 -6.02
C GLY A 536 17.91 18.94 -5.56
N ASN A 537 18.67 19.55 -4.65
CA ASN A 537 19.89 18.96 -4.09
C ASN A 537 19.60 17.96 -2.94
N SER A 538 18.51 17.19 -3.05
CA SER A 538 18.18 16.17 -2.03
C SER A 538 19.21 15.04 -2.07
N PRO A 539 19.74 14.57 -0.91
CA PRO A 539 20.61 13.40 -0.86
C PRO A 539 19.96 12.14 -1.44
N ALA A 540 18.62 12.08 -1.43
CA ALA A 540 17.87 11.00 -2.05
C ALA A 540 17.92 11.00 -3.59
N LEU A 541 18.57 12.00 -4.21
CA LEU A 541 18.86 12.07 -5.64
C LEU A 541 20.35 11.92 -5.94
N ASP A 542 21.22 11.95 -4.92
CA ASP A 542 22.61 11.56 -5.09
C ASP A 542 22.65 10.06 -5.38
N ARG A 543 23.34 9.70 -6.46
CA ARG A 543 23.48 8.31 -6.90
C ARG A 543 24.94 8.02 -7.16
N THR A 544 25.41 6.91 -6.60
CA THR A 544 26.65 6.29 -7.06
C THR A 544 26.39 5.69 -8.43
N LEU A 545 27.10 6.17 -9.45
CA LEU A 545 26.96 5.67 -10.81
C LEU A 545 27.41 4.21 -10.91
N SER A 546 26.60 3.39 -11.56
CA SER A 546 26.92 1.98 -11.81
C SER A 546 28.04 1.84 -12.84
N THR A 547 28.77 0.73 -12.80
CA THR A 547 29.78 0.41 -13.82
C THR A 547 29.11 -0.21 -15.04
N VAL A 548 29.26 0.42 -16.21
CA VAL A 548 28.64 -0.02 -17.47
C VAL A 548 29.66 -0.62 -18.42
N THR A 549 29.33 -1.79 -18.98
CA THR A 549 30.07 -2.47 -20.04
C THR A 549 29.11 -2.94 -21.14
N THR A 550 29.65 -3.52 -22.22
CA THR A 550 28.86 -4.12 -23.31
C THR A 550 29.32 -5.54 -23.58
N ILE A 551 28.38 -6.44 -23.85
CA ILE A 551 28.63 -7.82 -24.27
C ILE A 551 28.02 -8.09 -25.65
N PRO A 552 28.53 -9.06 -26.43
CA PRO A 552 27.85 -9.53 -27.63
C PRO A 552 26.44 -10.05 -27.31
N SER A 553 25.47 -9.71 -28.16
CA SER A 553 24.07 -10.16 -28.00
C SER A 553 23.83 -11.61 -28.36
#